data_AF-A0A958XL26-F1
#
_entry.id   AF-A0A958XL26-F1
#
_cell.length_a   1.000
_cell.length_b   1.000
_cell.length_c   1.000
_cell.angle_alpha   90.00
_cell.angle_beta   90.00
_cell.angle_gamma   90.00
#
_symmetry.space_group_name_H-M   'P 1'
#
loop_
_entity.id
_entity.type
_entity.pdbx_description
1 polymer ?
#
loop_
_entity_poly.entity_id
_entity_poly.type
_entity_poly.pdbx_seq_one_letter_code
_entity_poly.pdbx_strand_id
1 'polypeptide(L)' 'MNNRTIKYIINGIAVLTMIAGAFGMLFCYPFLWSARIEDLVGAGFPFLAGAVLFGTGLITIGIFNKKDESN' A
#
# COMPACT_ATOMS: atom_id res chain seq x y z
N MET A 1 -4.90 -4.30 26.69
CA MET A 1 -5.23 -3.68 25.38
C MET A 1 -6.47 -4.39 24.84
N ASN A 2 -7.53 -3.64 24.47
CA ASN A 2 -8.81 -4.24 24.09
C ASN A 2 -8.81 -4.66 22.60
N ASN A 3 -9.45 -5.78 22.25
CA ASN A 3 -9.49 -6.31 20.88
C ASN A 3 -10.09 -5.31 19.88
N ARG A 4 -11.05 -4.47 20.31
CA ARG A 4 -11.59 -3.39 19.48
C ARG A 4 -10.53 -2.34 19.14
N THR A 5 -9.77 -1.91 20.14
CA THR A 5 -8.67 -0.95 19.95
C THR A 5 -7.62 -1.49 18.98
N ILE A 6 -7.30 -2.78 19.07
CA ILE A 6 -6.35 -3.45 18.15
C ILE A 6 -6.86 -3.41 16.71
N LYS A 7 -8.15 -3.72 16.48
CA LYS A 7 -8.74 -3.66 15.13
C LYS A 7 -8.71 -2.26 14.54
N TYR A 8 -9.06 -1.23 15.32
CA TYR A 8 -8.98 0.16 14.86
C TYR A 8 -7.56 0.59 14.49
N ILE A 9 -6.57 0.21 15.31
CA ILE A 9 -5.16 0.51 15.04
C ILE A 9 -4.69 -0.18 13.75
N ILE A 10 -4.97 -1.48 13.60
CA ILE A 10 -4.57 -2.24 12.41
C ILE A 10 -5.22 -1.68 11.16
N ASN A 11 -6.52 -1.37 11.20
CA ASN A 11 -7.23 -0.81 10.06
C ASN A 11 -6.68 0.59 9.70
N GLY A 12 -6.41 1.43 10.70
CA GLY A 12 -5.77 2.73 10.48
C GLY A 12 -4.39 2.62 9.84
N ILE A 13 -3.54 1.71 10.33
CA ILE A 13 -2.21 1.46 9.75
C ILE A 13 -2.32 0.89 8.33
N ALA A 14 -3.28 -0.01 8.07
CA ALA A 14 -3.46 -0.60 6.75
C ALA A 14 -3.89 0.45 5.71
N VAL A 15 -4.80 1.37 6.08
CA VAL A 15 -5.16 2.53 5.23
C VAL A 15 -3.96 3.43 4.98
N LEU A 16 -3.18 3.76 6.02
CA LEU A 16 -2.00 4.60 5.88
C LEU A 16 -0.94 3.95 4.95
N THR A 17 -0.73 2.64 5.10
CA THR A 17 0.18 1.84 4.26
C THR A 17 -0.28 1.82 2.81
N MET A 18 -1.58 1.65 2.55
CA MET A 18 -2.11 1.74 1.20
C MET A 18 -1.92 3.13 0.59
N ILE A 19 -2.21 4.20 1.34
CA ILE A 19 -2.01 5.57 0.84
C ILE A 19 -0.54 5.79 0.50
N ALA A 20 0.39 5.41 1.38
CA ALA A 20 1.83 5.50 1.12
C ALA A 20 2.26 4.70 -0.12
N GLY A 21 1.74 3.49 -0.29
CA GLY A 21 2.01 2.67 -1.47
C GLY A 21 1.49 3.29 -2.77
N ALA A 22 0.27 3.85 -2.74
CA ALA A 22 -0.32 4.55 -3.88
C ALA A 22 0.46 5.81 -4.25
N PHE A 23 0.93 6.59 -3.27
CA PHE A 23 1.80 7.73 -3.52
C PHE A 23 3.13 7.31 -4.16
N GLY A 24 3.74 6.19 -3.72
CA GLY A 24 4.94 5.64 -4.34
C GLY A 24 4.75 5.28 -5.82
N MET A 25 3.60 4.71 -6.18
CA MET A 25 3.24 4.45 -7.58
C MET A 25 3.01 5.74 -8.37
N LEU A 26 2.27 6.70 -7.81
CA LEU A 26 1.97 7.97 -8.49
C LEU A 26 3.24 8.79 -8.73
N PHE A 27 4.21 8.72 -7.83
CA PHE A 27 5.52 9.36 -8.01
C PHE A 27 6.29 8.82 -9.23
N CYS A 28 6.02 7.59 -9.66
CA CYS A 28 6.64 6.99 -10.85
C CYS A 28 6.06 7.53 -12.16
N TYR A 29 4.85 8.09 -12.15
CA TYR A 29 4.13 8.56 -13.33
C TYR A 29 4.92 9.56 -14.20
N PRO A 30 5.52 10.65 -13.66
CA PRO A 30 6.30 11.59 -14.47
C PRO A 30 7.53 10.95 -15.13
N PHE A 31 8.16 9.96 -14.49
CA PHE A 31 9.35 9.30 -15.03
C PHE A 31 9.01 8.40 -16.22
N LEU A 32 7.79 7.90 -16.32
CA LEU A 32 7.34 7.08 -17.45
C LEU A 32 7.40 7.83 -18.79
N TRP A 33 7.36 9.17 -18.75
CA TRP A 33 7.43 10.04 -19.93
C TRP A 33 8.86 10.52 -20.23
N SER A 34 9.86 10.07 -19.48
CA SER A 34 11.27 10.41 -19.74
C SER A 34 11.81 9.69 -20.98
N ALA A 35 12.61 10.38 -21.77
CA ALA A 35 13.32 9.82 -22.92
C ALA A 35 14.54 8.97 -22.53
N ARG A 36 14.93 8.98 -21.24
CA ARG A 36 16.07 8.23 -20.71
C ARG A 36 15.61 6.94 -20.04
N ILE A 37 16.16 5.81 -20.49
CA ILE A 37 15.88 4.48 -19.92
C ILE A 37 16.31 4.38 -18.45
N GLU A 38 17.32 5.14 -18.04
CA GLU A 38 17.82 5.21 -16.67
C GLU A 38 16.73 5.64 -15.69
N ASP A 39 15.93 6.64 -16.09
CA ASP A 39 14.83 7.19 -15.30
C ASP A 39 13.67 6.20 -15.19
N LEU A 40 13.40 5.43 -16.26
CA LEU A 40 12.37 4.37 -16.28
C LEU A 40 12.74 3.20 -15.34
N VAL A 41 14.00 2.75 -15.38
CA VAL A 41 14.47 1.67 -14.50
C VAL A 41 14.48 2.16 -13.04
N GLY A 42 14.91 3.40 -12.80
CA GLY A 42 14.86 4.03 -11.49
C GLY A 42 13.45 4.15 -10.93
N ALA A 43 12.45 4.42 -11.77
CA ALA A 43 11.04 4.49 -11.39
C ALA A 43 10.40 3.11 -11.12
N GLY A 44 10.93 2.03 -11.70
CA GLY A 44 10.41 0.68 -11.47
C GLY A 44 10.48 0.24 -10.00
N PHE A 45 11.56 0.62 -9.29
CA PHE A 45 11.74 0.31 -7.87
C PHE A 45 10.64 0.89 -6.95
N PRO A 46 10.39 2.21 -6.96
CA PRO A 46 9.32 2.82 -6.17
C PRO A 46 7.94 2.31 -6.59
N PHE A 47 7.70 2.01 -7.86
CA PHE A 47 6.45 1.41 -8.31
C PHE A 47 6.23 0.02 -7.70
N LEU A 48 7.24 -0.86 -7.77
CA LEU A 48 7.19 -2.21 -7.20
C LEU A 48 7.04 -2.18 -5.67
N ALA A 49 7.80 -1.33 -5.00
CA ALA A 49 7.68 -1.14 -3.55
C ALA A 49 6.28 -0.63 -3.17
N GLY A 50 5.75 0.32 -3.94
CA GLY A 50 4.39 0.82 -3.79
C GLY A 50 3.33 -0.27 -3.98
N ALA A 51 3.49 -1.14 -4.98
CA ALA A 51 2.61 -2.29 -5.24
C ALA A 51 2.57 -3.28 -4.09
N VAL A 52 3.74 -3.60 -3.54
CA VAL A 52 3.83 -4.49 -2.38
C VAL A 52 3.17 -3.85 -1.15
N LEU A 53 3.43 -2.57 -0.87
CA LEU A 53 2.79 -1.87 0.27
C LEU A 53 1.27 -1.82 0.11
N PHE A 54 0.79 -1.45 -1.08
CA PHE A 54 -0.63 -1.34 -1.36
C PHE A 54 -1.35 -2.70 -1.25
N GLY A 55 -0.78 -3.73 -1.88
CA GLY A 55 -1.32 -5.09 -1.86
C GLY A 55 -1.36 -5.68 -0.46
N THR A 56 -0.28 -5.54 0.32
CA THR A 56 -0.24 -6.06 1.70
C THR A 56 -1.20 -5.31 2.63
N GLY A 57 -1.41 -4.00 2.44
CA GLY A 57 -2.43 -3.23 3.14
C GLY A 57 -3.85 -3.72 2.83
N LEU A 58 -4.16 -3.97 1.56
CA LEU A 58 -5.43 -4.56 1.12
C LEU A 58 -5.69 -5.94 1.73
N ILE A 59 -4.69 -6.82 1.69
CA ILE A 59 -4.77 -8.17 2.27
C ILE A 59 -5.04 -8.08 3.77
N THR A 60 -4.36 -7.17 4.47
CA THR A 60 -4.56 -6.95 5.91
C THR A 60 -5.99 -6.54 6.22
N ILE A 61 -6.55 -5.55 5.51
CA ILE A 61 -7.96 -5.16 5.68
C ILE A 61 -8.90 -6.33 5.36
N GLY A 62 -8.67 -7.03 4.24
CA GLY A 62 -9.51 -8.14 3.82
C GLY A 62 -9.57 -9.27 4.86
N ILE A 63 -8.42 -9.64 5.45
CA ILE A 63 -8.36 -10.70 6.47
C ILE A 63 -8.98 -10.24 7.79
N PHE A 64 -8.69 -9.01 8.24
CA PHE A 64 -9.14 -8.53 9.55
C PHE A 64 -10.62 -8.14 9.59
N ASN A 65 -11.17 -7.60 8.50
CA ASN A 65 -12.60 -7.30 8.41
C ASN A 65 -13.43 -8.57 8.16
N LYS A 66 -12.94 -9.53 7.37
CA LYS A 66 -13.63 -10.82 7.19
C LYS A 66 -13.72 -11.64 8.49
N LYS A 67 -12.75 -11.49 9.40
CA LYS A 67 -12.80 -12.09 10.74
C LYS A 67 -13.83 -11.43 11.69
N ASP A 68 -14.27 -10.21 11.40
CA ASP A 68 -15.31 -9.51 12.18
C ASP A 68 -16.70 -10.09 11.92
N GLU A 69 -16.99 -10.48 10.66
CA GLU A 69 -18.30 -10.98 10.23
C GLU A 69 -18.57 -12.45 10.62
N SER A 70 -17.56 -13.17 11.13
CA SER A 70 -17.65 -14.58 11.55
C SER A 70 -17.63 -14.75 13.08
N ASN A 71 -18.20 -13.80 13.84
CA ASN A 71 -18.51 -13.98 15.27
C ASN A 71 -19.96 -13.58 15.56
#